data_AF-A0A497LLR5-F1
#
_entry.id   AF-A0A497LLR5-F1
#
_cell.length_a   1.000
_cell.length_b   1.000
_cell.length_c   1.000
_cell.angle_alpha   90.00
_cell.angle_beta   90.00
_cell.angle_gamma   90.00
#
_symmetry.space_group_name_H-M   'P 1'
#
loop_
_entity.id
_entity.type
_entity.pdbx_description
1 polymer ?
#
loop_
_entity_poly.entity_id
_entity_poly.type
_entity_poly.pdbx_seq_one_letter_code
_entity_poly.pdbx_strand_id
1 'polypeptide(L)'
;MKASLLNIYFIIGDRLRVFILVLLFVYGGELARAYYGAAATITSVISYSSFLAFSLYPRLLSRESGDGSEDVYSSFKLVFMFSIPMTIGAIILSDSYLAILKLAYVAARPIMIILAIHQLLVCISSILTSIVTGTERLDAEAKISYRDLIRSRLFLIFTLPYIHASITIPLTYISLTSIVKDAIEAAIYMTLINTVATAIMLSFRYRIARSSLRFSFPFRSMAKYTLASVAMALPLYFIPHPVRLSATIALTILGGAIYMLVLATIDEETRKLVRMLIDEGLRILSLKPLKN
;
A
#
# COMPACT_ATOMS: atom_id res chain seq x y z
N MET A 1 9.39 22.11 -20.52
CA MET A 1 8.85 22.94 -19.41
C MET A 1 7.45 22.52 -18.96
N LYS A 2 6.49 22.17 -19.85
CA LYS A 2 5.09 21.89 -19.45
C LYS A 2 4.92 20.63 -18.58
N ALA A 3 5.63 19.53 -18.87
CA ALA A 3 5.65 18.34 -18.02
C ALA A 3 6.19 18.60 -16.59
N SER A 4 7.13 19.55 -16.44
CA SER A 4 7.64 19.97 -15.13
C SER A 4 6.56 20.67 -14.28
N LEU A 5 5.73 21.52 -14.88
CA LEU A 5 4.60 22.16 -14.18
C LEU A 5 3.56 21.15 -13.69
N LEU A 6 3.30 20.12 -14.49
CA LEU A 6 2.37 19.06 -14.12
C LEU A 6 2.87 18.23 -12.92
N ASN A 7 4.18 17.95 -12.88
CA ASN A 7 4.81 17.31 -11.72
C ASN A 7 4.78 18.21 -10.47
N ILE A 8 5.03 19.52 -10.61
CA ILE A 8 4.93 20.46 -9.50
C ILE A 8 3.49 20.49 -8.95
N TYR A 9 2.49 20.51 -9.83
CA TYR A 9 1.08 20.43 -9.45
C TYR A 9 0.79 19.16 -8.64
N PHE A 10 1.23 17.99 -9.11
CA PHE A 10 1.08 16.75 -8.36
C PHE A 10 1.73 16.81 -6.97
N ILE A 11 2.98 17.32 -6.89
CA ILE A 11 3.72 17.42 -5.63
C ILE A 11 2.97 18.30 -4.63
N ILE A 12 2.46 19.46 -5.05
CA ILE A 12 1.71 20.36 -4.17
C ILE A 12 0.46 19.66 -3.62
N GLY A 13 -0.31 19.00 -4.50
CA GLY A 13 -1.48 18.23 -4.08
C GLY A 13 -1.15 17.13 -3.06
N ASP A 14 -0.06 16.40 -3.27
CA ASP A 14 0.38 15.37 -2.33
C ASP A 14 0.85 15.95 -0.98
N ARG A 15 1.52 17.12 -0.99
CA ARG A 15 1.89 17.81 0.25
C ARG A 15 0.67 18.29 1.03
N LEU A 16 -0.34 18.82 0.35
CA LEU A 16 -1.61 19.19 0.99
C LEU A 16 -2.29 17.98 1.62
N ARG A 17 -2.28 16.82 0.95
CA ARG A 17 -2.86 15.58 1.47
C ARG A 17 -2.23 15.17 2.82
N VAL A 18 -0.91 15.30 2.96
CA VAL A 18 -0.18 14.91 4.17
C VAL A 18 -0.29 15.96 5.29
N PHE A 19 -0.82 17.16 5.00
CA PHE A 19 -0.97 18.24 5.97
C PHE A 19 -1.83 17.88 7.19
N ILE A 20 -2.70 16.87 7.09
CA ILE A 20 -3.44 16.32 8.23
C ILE A 20 -2.52 15.86 9.38
N LEU A 21 -1.27 15.46 9.09
CA LEU A 21 -0.29 15.10 10.12
C LEU A 21 0.20 16.31 10.91
N VAL A 22 0.25 17.48 10.27
CA VAL A 22 0.55 18.74 10.94
C VAL A 22 -0.62 19.11 11.85
N LEU A 23 -1.86 18.98 11.37
CA LEU A 23 -3.04 19.17 12.21
C LEU A 23 -3.06 18.23 13.42
N LEU A 24 -2.73 16.95 13.22
CA LEU A 24 -2.65 15.98 14.32
C LEU A 24 -1.61 16.40 15.37
N PHE A 25 -0.45 16.90 14.94
CA PHE A 25 0.57 17.38 15.87
C PHE A 25 0.11 18.65 16.61
N VAL A 26 -0.43 19.63 15.90
CA VAL A 26 -0.83 20.94 16.46
C VAL A 26 -2.04 20.82 17.38
N TYR A 27 -3.08 20.09 16.98
CA TYR A 27 -4.35 20.01 17.71
C TYR A 27 -4.53 18.72 18.51
N GLY A 28 -3.97 17.60 18.05
CA GLY A 28 -3.99 16.33 18.79
C GLY A 28 -2.80 16.14 19.75
N GLY A 29 -1.77 16.98 19.63
CA GLY A 29 -0.59 16.96 20.48
C GLY A 29 0.48 15.93 20.07
N GLU A 30 1.63 16.01 20.74
CA GLU A 30 2.80 15.17 20.46
C GLU A 30 2.50 13.68 20.64
N LEU A 31 1.72 13.34 21.65
CA LEU A 31 1.40 11.96 22.00
C LEU A 31 0.50 11.30 20.94
N ALA A 32 -0.46 12.03 20.37
CA ALA A 32 -1.28 11.53 19.25
C ALA A 32 -0.43 11.29 18.01
N ARG A 33 0.46 12.25 17.70
CA ARG A 33 1.40 12.13 16.57
C ARG A 33 2.38 10.97 16.76
N ALA A 34 2.79 10.69 17.99
CA ALA A 34 3.66 9.57 18.35
C ALA A 34 2.94 8.22 18.14
N TYR A 35 1.70 8.07 18.61
CA TYR A 35 0.91 6.86 18.37
C TYR A 35 0.70 6.57 16.88
N TYR A 36 0.32 7.59 16.11
CA TYR A 36 0.23 7.46 14.66
C TYR A 36 1.59 7.07 14.04
N GLY A 37 2.67 7.74 14.46
CA GLY A 37 4.02 7.49 13.94
C GLY A 37 4.51 6.06 14.19
N ALA A 38 4.30 5.55 15.41
CA ALA A 38 4.65 4.17 15.77
C ALA A 38 3.91 3.16 14.89
N ALA A 39 2.59 3.30 14.77
CA ALA A 39 1.76 2.44 13.95
C ALA A 39 2.09 2.54 12.45
N ALA A 40 2.33 3.76 11.95
CA ALA A 40 2.67 4.02 10.55
C ALA A 40 4.03 3.43 10.14
N THR A 41 5.02 3.51 11.04
CA THR A 41 6.36 2.96 10.78
C THR A 41 6.28 1.48 10.43
N ILE A 42 5.55 0.70 11.23
CA ILE A 42 5.44 -0.75 11.03
C ILE A 42 4.57 -1.08 9.82
N THR A 43 3.41 -0.41 9.68
CA THR A 43 2.46 -0.72 8.59
C THR A 43 2.98 -0.27 7.22
N SER A 44 3.85 0.72 7.15
CA SER A 44 4.43 1.21 5.88
C SER A 44 5.10 0.11 5.05
N VAL A 45 5.62 -0.92 5.70
CA VAL A 45 6.26 -2.08 5.05
C VAL A 45 5.29 -2.79 4.10
N ILE A 46 3.98 -2.79 4.39
CA ILE A 46 2.95 -3.34 3.50
C ILE A 46 2.98 -2.62 2.14
N SER A 47 3.15 -1.28 2.14
CA SER A 47 3.16 -0.48 0.91
C SER A 47 4.33 -0.80 -0.02
N TYR A 48 5.44 -1.31 0.51
CA TYR A 48 6.61 -1.71 -0.26
C TYR A 48 6.34 -2.86 -1.22
N SER A 49 5.30 -3.66 -0.97
CA SER A 49 4.82 -4.66 -1.94
C SER A 49 4.50 -4.05 -3.30
N SER A 50 4.11 -2.77 -3.38
CA SER A 50 3.88 -2.05 -4.64
C SER A 50 5.11 -2.03 -5.56
N PHE A 51 6.32 -2.09 -5.01
CA PHE A 51 7.54 -2.11 -5.80
C PHE A 51 7.68 -3.39 -6.64
N LEU A 52 6.95 -4.47 -6.30
CA LEU A 52 6.90 -5.67 -7.12
C LEU A 52 6.25 -5.42 -8.49
N ALA A 53 5.46 -4.34 -8.63
CA ALA A 53 4.86 -3.91 -9.89
C ALA A 53 5.69 -2.84 -10.64
N PHE A 54 6.98 -2.64 -10.30
CA PHE A 54 7.80 -1.56 -10.89
C PHE A 54 7.88 -1.63 -12.42
N SER A 55 7.87 -2.84 -13.00
CA SER A 55 7.95 -3.04 -14.44
C SER A 55 6.66 -2.71 -15.17
N LEU A 56 5.54 -2.49 -14.47
CA LEU A 56 4.25 -2.25 -15.09
C LEU A 56 4.24 -0.95 -15.91
N TYR A 57 4.74 0.14 -15.32
CA TYR A 57 4.81 1.44 -15.99
C TYR A 57 5.58 1.39 -17.33
N PRO A 58 6.86 0.96 -17.37
CA PRO A 58 7.62 0.94 -18.63
C PRO A 58 7.06 -0.06 -19.64
N ARG A 59 6.50 -1.20 -19.19
CA ARG A 59 5.86 -2.17 -20.10
C ARG A 59 4.64 -1.57 -20.80
N LEU A 60 3.74 -0.94 -20.04
CA LEU A 60 2.55 -0.29 -20.60
C LEU A 60 2.92 0.88 -21.53
N LEU A 61 3.96 1.63 -21.20
CA LEU A 61 4.44 2.73 -22.04
C LEU A 61 4.98 2.25 -23.39
N SER A 62 5.68 1.12 -23.39
CA SER A 62 6.28 0.53 -24.60
C SER A 62 5.28 -0.18 -25.52
N ARG A 63 4.13 -0.62 -24.99
CA ARG A 63 3.12 -1.36 -25.76
C ARG A 63 2.20 -0.44 -26.55
N GLU A 64 1.60 -0.97 -27.60
CA GLU A 64 0.52 -0.30 -28.32
C GLU A 64 -0.71 -0.10 -27.43
N SER A 65 -1.43 1.00 -27.67
CA SER A 65 -2.59 1.39 -26.87
C SER A 65 -3.64 0.28 -26.84
N GLY A 66 -3.88 -0.28 -25.65
CA GLY A 66 -4.87 -1.34 -25.43
C GLY A 66 -4.28 -2.73 -25.20
N ASP A 67 -2.98 -2.91 -25.43
CA ASP A 67 -2.24 -4.13 -25.10
C ASP A 67 -1.54 -3.99 -23.73
N GLY A 68 -1.56 -5.04 -22.90
CA GLY A 68 -0.98 -5.02 -21.54
C GLY A 68 -1.92 -5.39 -20.37
N SER A 69 -3.13 -5.88 -20.66
CA SER A 69 -4.06 -6.40 -19.63
C SER A 69 -3.44 -7.51 -18.78
N GLU A 70 -2.62 -8.38 -19.39
CA GLU A 70 -1.92 -9.47 -18.71
C GLU A 70 -0.80 -8.96 -17.79
N ASP A 71 -0.07 -7.92 -18.21
CA ASP A 71 0.93 -7.26 -17.37
C ASP A 71 0.28 -6.64 -16.12
N VAL A 72 -0.91 -6.04 -16.28
CA VAL A 72 -1.71 -5.53 -15.15
C VAL A 72 -2.19 -6.66 -14.24
N TYR A 73 -2.74 -7.73 -14.80
CA TYR A 73 -3.22 -8.89 -14.04
C TYR A 73 -2.10 -9.50 -13.19
N SER A 74 -0.93 -9.71 -13.81
CA SER A 74 0.26 -10.28 -13.17
C SER A 74 0.79 -9.35 -12.08
N SER A 75 0.80 -8.03 -12.31
CA SER A 75 1.22 -7.04 -11.32
C SER A 75 0.31 -7.03 -10.09
N PHE A 76 -1.02 -7.00 -10.28
CA PHE A 76 -1.97 -7.11 -9.17
C PHE A 76 -1.79 -8.42 -8.41
N LYS A 77 -1.65 -9.54 -9.13
CA LYS A 77 -1.47 -10.85 -8.53
C LYS A 77 -0.22 -10.89 -7.64
N LEU A 78 0.91 -10.43 -8.16
CA LEU A 78 2.18 -10.40 -7.44
C LEU A 78 2.12 -9.49 -6.21
N VAL A 79 1.56 -8.28 -6.34
CA VAL A 79 1.40 -7.36 -5.20
C VAL A 79 0.45 -7.93 -4.14
N PHE A 80 -0.65 -8.58 -4.53
CA PHE A 80 -1.59 -9.21 -3.58
C PHE A 80 -1.02 -10.40 -2.86
N MET A 81 -0.15 -11.18 -3.51
CA MET A 81 0.54 -12.30 -2.88
C MET A 81 1.35 -11.87 -1.64
N PHE A 82 1.83 -10.63 -1.58
CA PHE A 82 2.57 -10.11 -0.43
C PHE A 82 1.75 -9.16 0.45
N SER A 83 1.03 -8.21 -0.15
CA SER A 83 0.30 -7.20 0.62
C SER A 83 -0.79 -7.80 1.51
N ILE A 84 -1.54 -8.82 1.04
CA ILE A 84 -2.64 -9.44 1.79
C ILE A 84 -2.14 -10.13 3.08
N PRO A 85 -1.18 -11.08 3.03
CA PRO A 85 -0.67 -11.71 4.26
C PRO A 85 0.03 -10.71 5.17
N MET A 86 0.72 -9.71 4.62
CA MET A 86 1.34 -8.66 5.44
C MET A 86 0.31 -7.81 6.19
N THR A 87 -0.81 -7.44 5.54
CA THR A 87 -1.92 -6.75 6.20
C THR A 87 -2.52 -7.59 7.32
N ILE A 88 -2.82 -8.87 7.07
CA ILE A 88 -3.41 -9.76 8.07
C ILE A 88 -2.42 -10.01 9.22
N GLY A 89 -1.15 -10.25 8.93
CA GLY A 89 -0.10 -10.41 9.93
C GLY A 89 0.09 -9.16 10.79
N ALA A 90 0.05 -7.97 10.19
CA ALA A 90 0.11 -6.69 10.91
C ALA A 90 -1.09 -6.48 11.84
N ILE A 91 -2.29 -6.93 11.45
CA ILE A 91 -3.48 -6.87 12.28
C ILE A 91 -3.36 -7.80 13.49
N ILE A 92 -3.04 -9.08 13.24
CA ILE A 92 -2.96 -10.11 14.28
C ILE A 92 -1.86 -9.78 15.28
N LEU A 93 -0.66 -9.47 14.81
CA LEU A 93 0.51 -9.22 15.67
C LEU A 93 0.68 -7.75 16.07
N SER A 94 -0.35 -6.90 15.89
CA SER A 94 -0.28 -5.46 16.14
C SER A 94 0.26 -5.10 17.53
N ASP A 95 -0.18 -5.81 18.58
CA ASP A 95 0.29 -5.61 19.95
C ASP A 95 1.79 -5.91 20.10
N SER A 96 2.23 -7.05 19.55
CA SER A 96 3.64 -7.47 19.61
C SER A 96 4.53 -6.47 18.88
N TYR A 97 4.10 -6.03 17.70
CA TYR A 97 4.83 -5.08 16.88
C TYR A 97 4.96 -3.71 17.56
N LEU A 98 3.90 -3.20 18.17
CA LEU A 98 3.95 -1.95 18.92
C LEU A 98 4.78 -2.08 20.19
N ALA A 99 4.69 -3.20 20.90
CA ALA A 99 5.44 -3.46 22.13
C ALA A 99 6.97 -3.45 21.91
N ILE A 100 7.44 -3.94 20.75
CA ILE A 100 8.86 -3.89 20.37
C ILE A 100 9.39 -2.47 20.31
N LEU A 101 8.58 -1.52 19.81
CA LEU A 101 8.99 -0.12 19.75
C LEU A 101 9.02 0.48 21.15
N LYS A 102 7.91 0.35 21.88
CA LYS A 102 7.77 0.72 23.29
C LYS A 102 6.47 0.15 23.83
N LEU A 103 6.48 -0.39 25.05
CA LEU A 103 5.26 -0.94 25.66
C LEU A 103 4.11 0.08 25.74
N ALA A 104 4.42 1.36 25.91
CA ALA A 104 3.43 2.45 25.90
C ALA A 104 2.68 2.58 24.56
N TYR A 105 3.26 2.12 23.44
CA TYR A 105 2.62 2.19 22.13
C TYR A 105 1.61 1.08 21.87
N VAL A 106 1.47 0.09 22.74
CA VAL A 106 0.41 -0.94 22.61
C VAL A 106 -0.98 -0.29 22.59
N ALA A 107 -1.17 0.85 23.26
CA ALA A 107 -2.39 1.64 23.17
C ALA A 107 -2.75 2.10 21.73
N ALA A 108 -1.78 2.15 20.80
CA ALA A 108 -1.97 2.50 19.40
C ALA A 108 -2.43 1.33 18.52
N ARG A 109 -2.70 0.14 19.10
CA ARG A 109 -3.22 -1.04 18.39
C ARG A 109 -4.37 -0.73 17.41
N PRO A 110 -5.45 -0.02 17.79
CA PRO A 110 -6.53 0.30 16.86
C PRO A 110 -6.04 1.13 15.66
N ILE A 111 -5.11 2.05 15.87
CA ILE A 111 -4.53 2.89 14.81
C ILE A 111 -3.73 2.02 13.83
N MET A 112 -2.94 1.08 14.35
CA MET A 112 -2.17 0.14 13.52
C MET A 112 -3.06 -0.77 12.68
N ILE A 113 -4.16 -1.27 13.23
CA ILE A 113 -5.12 -2.10 12.49
C ILE A 113 -5.74 -1.31 11.33
N ILE A 114 -6.19 -0.07 11.59
CA ILE A 114 -6.74 0.80 10.54
C ILE A 114 -5.68 1.10 9.47
N LEU A 115 -4.44 1.39 9.89
CA LEU A 115 -3.34 1.66 8.96
C LEU A 115 -2.94 0.44 8.13
N ALA A 116 -3.00 -0.78 8.67
CA ALA A 116 -2.72 -1.97 7.88
C ALA A 116 -3.68 -2.12 6.69
N ILE A 117 -4.95 -1.78 6.89
CA ILE A 117 -5.98 -1.74 5.83
C ILE A 117 -5.71 -0.58 4.89
N HIS A 118 -5.42 0.62 5.43
CA HIS A 118 -5.06 1.79 4.63
C HIS A 118 -3.91 1.49 3.66
N GLN A 119 -2.85 0.82 4.11
CA GLN A 119 -1.69 0.51 3.27
C GLN A 119 -2.01 -0.49 2.16
N LEU A 120 -2.94 -1.42 2.38
CA LEU A 120 -3.45 -2.28 1.30
C LEU A 120 -4.17 -1.46 0.22
N LEU A 121 -4.98 -0.47 0.61
CA LEU A 121 -5.64 0.44 -0.35
C LEU A 121 -4.62 1.30 -1.12
N VAL A 122 -3.54 1.70 -0.47
CA VAL A 122 -2.42 2.40 -1.11
C VAL A 122 -1.74 1.50 -2.15
N CYS A 123 -1.53 0.22 -1.85
CA CYS A 123 -0.96 -0.74 -2.81
C CYS A 123 -1.84 -0.89 -4.07
N ILE A 124 -3.16 -0.94 -3.91
CA ILE A 124 -4.08 -1.02 -5.06
C ILE A 124 -4.03 0.30 -5.84
N SER A 125 -4.03 1.42 -5.11
CA SER A 125 -3.97 2.76 -5.72
C SER A 125 -2.71 2.97 -6.55
N SER A 126 -1.55 2.47 -6.09
CA SER A 126 -0.28 2.63 -6.80
C SER A 126 -0.31 1.95 -8.17
N ILE A 127 -0.79 0.72 -8.24
CA ILE A 127 -0.93 -0.03 -9.51
C ILE A 127 -1.89 0.70 -10.45
N LEU A 128 -3.03 1.18 -9.96
CA LEU A 128 -3.99 1.93 -10.78
C LEU A 128 -3.39 3.23 -11.33
N THR A 129 -2.57 3.92 -10.52
CA THR A 129 -1.81 5.09 -10.99
C THR A 129 -0.77 4.71 -12.04
N SER A 130 -0.06 3.58 -11.89
CA SER A 130 0.86 3.06 -12.90
C SER A 130 0.18 2.72 -14.22
N ILE A 131 -1.06 2.22 -14.19
CA ILE A 131 -1.85 1.96 -15.41
C ILE A 131 -2.10 3.25 -16.17
N VAL A 132 -2.63 4.27 -15.52
CA VAL A 132 -2.96 5.54 -16.19
C VAL A 132 -1.69 6.22 -16.70
N THR A 133 -0.67 6.36 -15.84
CA THR A 133 0.60 6.99 -16.23
C THR A 133 1.33 6.22 -17.33
N GLY A 134 1.27 4.89 -17.32
CA GLY A 134 1.93 4.06 -18.34
C GLY A 134 1.19 4.01 -19.68
N THR A 135 -0.12 4.25 -19.70
CA THR A 135 -0.92 4.20 -20.95
C THR A 135 -1.07 5.56 -21.62
N GLU A 136 -0.76 6.65 -20.93
CA GLU A 136 -0.98 8.00 -21.43
C GLU A 136 0.27 8.57 -22.11
N ARG A 137 0.14 8.89 -23.40
CA ARG A 137 1.27 9.25 -24.28
C ARG A 137 1.47 10.76 -24.47
N LEU A 138 0.99 11.59 -23.54
CA LEU A 138 1.06 13.05 -23.68
C LEU A 138 2.49 13.57 -23.85
N ASP A 139 3.47 12.91 -23.23
CA ASP A 139 4.88 13.31 -23.31
C ASP A 139 5.56 12.88 -24.63
N ALA A 140 4.93 12.01 -25.42
CA ALA A 140 5.44 11.60 -26.73
C ALA A 140 5.17 12.65 -27.82
N GLU A 141 4.19 13.54 -27.60
CA GLU A 141 3.82 14.59 -28.54
C GLU A 141 4.63 15.87 -28.26
N ALA A 142 5.51 16.25 -29.19
CA ALA A 142 6.47 17.34 -29.03
C ALA A 142 5.85 18.74 -28.74
N LYS A 143 4.53 18.92 -28.91
CA LYS A 143 3.80 20.16 -28.60
C LYS A 143 2.48 19.87 -27.87
N ILE A 144 2.57 19.76 -26.55
CA ILE A 144 1.38 19.64 -25.68
C ILE A 144 0.61 20.97 -25.61
N SER A 145 -0.65 20.98 -26.04
CA SER A 145 -1.58 22.09 -25.83
C SER A 145 -2.10 22.10 -24.38
N TYR A 146 -2.25 23.29 -23.78
CA TYR A 146 -2.77 23.41 -22.41
C TYR A 146 -4.19 22.84 -22.24
N ARG A 147 -5.02 22.97 -23.28
CA ARG A 147 -6.39 22.45 -23.27
C ARG A 147 -6.42 20.92 -23.22
N ASP A 148 -5.50 20.28 -23.93
CA ASP A 148 -5.40 18.82 -24.00
C ASP A 148 -4.78 18.26 -22.72
N LEU A 149 -3.85 19.01 -22.12
CA LEU A 149 -3.29 18.69 -20.80
C LEU A 149 -4.36 18.65 -19.70
N ILE A 150 -5.21 19.67 -19.59
CA ILE A 150 -6.23 19.75 -18.53
C ILE A 150 -7.32 18.68 -18.70
N ARG A 151 -7.56 18.22 -19.93
CA ARG A 151 -8.53 17.14 -20.23
C ARG A 151 -7.94 15.74 -20.09
N SER A 152 -6.62 15.64 -19.88
CA SER A 152 -5.92 14.37 -19.79
C SER A 152 -6.27 13.56 -18.54
N ARG A 153 -6.11 12.24 -18.61
CA ARG A 153 -6.37 11.36 -17.47
C ARG A 153 -5.26 11.48 -16.43
N LEU A 154 -4.06 11.84 -16.85
CA LEU A 154 -2.91 12.14 -16.03
C LEU A 154 -3.19 13.35 -15.15
N PHE A 155 -3.72 14.43 -15.73
CA PHE A 155 -4.14 15.60 -14.98
C PHE A 155 -5.26 15.25 -13.98
N LEU A 156 -6.23 14.41 -14.37
CA LEU A 156 -7.27 13.94 -13.45
C LEU A 156 -6.70 13.18 -12.25
N ILE A 157 -5.75 12.26 -12.46
CA ILE A 157 -5.07 11.58 -11.34
C ILE A 157 -4.31 12.57 -10.46
N PHE A 158 -3.62 13.54 -11.06
CA PHE A 158 -2.85 14.53 -10.30
C PHE A 158 -3.73 15.53 -9.56
N THR A 159 -5.01 15.63 -9.94
CA THR A 159 -6.03 16.42 -9.23
C THR A 159 -6.59 15.67 -8.01
N LEU A 160 -6.57 14.33 -8.00
CA LEU A 160 -7.14 13.55 -6.88
C LEU A 160 -6.55 13.87 -5.50
N PRO A 161 -5.23 14.12 -5.33
CA PRO A 161 -4.69 14.57 -4.05
C PRO A 161 -5.32 15.86 -3.52
N TYR A 162 -5.70 16.79 -4.40
CA TYR A 162 -6.39 18.02 -4.01
C TYR A 162 -7.81 17.75 -3.51
N ILE A 163 -8.55 16.87 -4.20
CA ILE A 163 -9.89 16.45 -3.77
C ILE A 163 -9.81 15.69 -2.43
N HIS A 164 -8.80 14.85 -2.27
CA HIS A 164 -8.56 14.18 -1.00
C HIS A 164 -8.31 15.21 0.12
N ALA A 165 -7.41 16.18 -0.11
CA ALA A 165 -7.06 17.19 0.87
C ALA A 165 -8.26 18.09 1.23
N SER A 166 -9.09 18.48 0.26
CA SER A 166 -10.26 19.32 0.50
C SER A 166 -11.32 18.64 1.38
N ILE A 167 -11.35 17.31 1.40
CA ILE A 167 -12.22 16.52 2.29
C ILE A 167 -11.54 16.31 3.64
N THR A 168 -10.27 15.85 3.64
CA THR A 168 -9.63 15.38 4.87
C THR A 168 -9.17 16.51 5.78
N ILE A 169 -8.71 17.64 5.24
CA ILE A 169 -8.22 18.77 6.05
C ILE A 169 -9.36 19.34 6.93
N PRO A 170 -10.52 19.75 6.37
CA PRO A 170 -11.60 20.31 7.19
C PRO A 170 -12.15 19.29 8.19
N LEU A 171 -12.35 18.05 7.74
CA LEU A 171 -12.93 17.00 8.60
C LEU A 171 -11.99 16.64 9.76
N THR A 172 -10.68 16.59 9.51
CA THR A 172 -9.67 16.39 10.56
C THR A 172 -9.65 17.58 11.52
N TYR A 173 -9.63 18.81 10.99
CA TYR A 173 -9.63 20.02 11.82
C TYR A 173 -10.83 20.08 12.77
N ILE A 174 -12.04 19.85 12.27
CA ILE A 174 -13.27 19.85 13.08
C ILE A 174 -13.21 18.73 14.12
N SER A 175 -12.78 17.53 13.71
CA SER A 175 -12.71 16.38 14.63
C SER A 175 -11.74 16.64 15.79
N LEU A 176 -10.55 17.18 15.48
CA LEU A 176 -9.52 17.43 16.48
C LEU A 176 -9.84 18.59 17.42
N THR A 177 -10.60 19.60 16.97
CA THR A 177 -10.91 20.78 17.79
C THR A 177 -12.21 20.66 18.58
N SER A 178 -13.17 19.87 18.10
CA SER A 178 -14.55 19.89 18.62
C SER A 178 -15.07 18.56 19.16
N ILE A 179 -14.48 17.43 18.77
CA ILE A 179 -15.02 16.09 19.06
C ILE A 179 -14.12 15.33 20.03
N VAL A 180 -12.85 15.25 19.68
CA VAL A 180 -11.85 14.40 20.33
C VAL A 180 -11.46 14.96 21.69
N LYS A 181 -11.28 14.08 22.68
CA LYS A 181 -10.92 14.46 24.06
C LYS A 181 -9.52 14.02 24.47
N ASP A 182 -9.01 12.97 23.85
CA ASP A 182 -7.68 12.45 24.16
C ASP A 182 -6.83 12.18 22.90
N ALA A 183 -5.55 11.91 23.13
CA ALA A 183 -4.57 11.72 22.06
C ALA A 183 -4.76 10.41 21.27
N ILE A 184 -5.36 9.37 21.85
CA ILE A 184 -5.63 8.11 21.15
C ILE A 184 -6.79 8.32 20.19
N GLU A 185 -7.89 8.90 20.68
CA GLU A 185 -9.04 9.31 19.89
C GLU A 185 -8.61 10.23 18.73
N ALA A 186 -7.75 11.22 18.99
CA ALA A 186 -7.23 12.12 17.95
C ALA A 186 -6.61 11.37 16.77
N ALA A 187 -5.72 10.43 17.09
CA ALA A 187 -5.02 9.64 16.09
C ALA A 187 -5.96 8.65 15.40
N ILE A 188 -6.90 8.03 16.11
CA ILE A 188 -7.92 7.14 15.52
C ILE A 188 -8.79 7.89 14.51
N TYR A 189 -9.36 9.04 14.91
CA TYR A 189 -10.26 9.83 14.06
C TYR A 189 -9.54 10.31 12.79
N MET A 190 -8.35 10.89 12.93
CA MET A 190 -7.57 11.32 11.75
C MET A 190 -7.25 10.13 10.83
N THR A 191 -6.83 9.01 11.40
CA THR A 191 -6.48 7.81 10.62
C THR A 191 -7.69 7.24 9.89
N LEU A 192 -8.85 7.22 10.54
CA LEU A 192 -10.11 6.76 9.95
C LEU A 192 -10.55 7.67 8.81
N ILE A 193 -10.56 8.99 9.04
CA ILE A 193 -10.87 10.01 8.01
C ILE A 193 -9.98 9.82 6.78
N ASN A 194 -8.67 9.70 6.99
CA ASN A 194 -7.70 9.49 5.92
C ASN A 194 -7.94 8.16 5.18
N THR A 195 -8.27 7.10 5.90
CA THR A 195 -8.53 5.77 5.32
C THR A 195 -9.80 5.74 4.49
N VAL A 196 -10.88 6.35 4.98
CA VAL A 196 -12.14 6.48 4.25
C VAL A 196 -11.95 7.33 3.00
N ALA A 197 -11.28 8.49 3.12
CA ALA A 197 -10.97 9.33 1.95
C ALA A 197 -10.11 8.59 0.92
N THR A 198 -9.13 7.79 1.37
CA THR A 198 -8.31 6.94 0.50
C THR A 198 -9.15 5.90 -0.24
N ALA A 199 -10.11 5.23 0.43
CA ALA A 199 -11.03 4.28 -0.21
C ALA A 199 -11.93 4.94 -1.26
N ILE A 200 -12.43 6.16 -0.97
CA ILE A 200 -13.20 6.94 -1.93
C ILE A 200 -12.34 7.30 -3.14
N MET A 201 -11.12 7.83 -2.92
CA MET A 201 -10.20 8.18 -4.00
C MET A 201 -9.74 6.97 -4.82
N LEU A 202 -9.62 5.80 -4.21
CA LEU A 202 -9.33 4.53 -4.90
C LEU A 202 -10.43 4.21 -5.91
N SER A 203 -11.70 4.46 -5.58
CA SER A 203 -12.82 4.25 -6.50
C SER A 203 -12.74 5.16 -7.73
N PHE A 204 -12.34 6.42 -7.54
CA PHE A 204 -12.07 7.34 -8.65
C PHE A 204 -10.87 6.89 -9.49
N ARG A 205 -9.76 6.50 -8.86
CA ARG A 205 -8.58 5.95 -9.56
C ARG A 205 -8.94 4.73 -10.41
N TYR A 206 -9.76 3.83 -9.86
CA TYR A 206 -10.21 2.64 -10.57
C TYR A 206 -10.99 3.00 -11.84
N ARG A 207 -11.93 3.94 -11.76
CA ARG A 207 -12.70 4.41 -12.92
C ARG A 207 -11.80 5.02 -14.00
N ILE A 208 -10.82 5.83 -13.62
CA ILE A 208 -9.88 6.46 -14.56
C ILE A 208 -8.94 5.42 -15.19
N ALA A 209 -8.42 4.48 -14.39
CA ALA A 209 -7.60 3.38 -14.89
C ALA A 209 -8.37 2.50 -15.87
N ARG A 210 -9.64 2.21 -15.56
CA ARG A 210 -10.53 1.40 -16.40
C ARG A 210 -10.86 2.07 -17.73
N SER A 211 -10.97 3.39 -17.75
CA SER A 211 -11.16 4.15 -19.00
C SER A 211 -9.86 4.25 -19.81
N SER A 212 -8.70 4.00 -19.18
CA SER A 212 -7.40 4.00 -19.84
C SER A 212 -7.04 2.66 -20.47
N LEU A 213 -7.29 1.57 -19.75
CA LEU A 213 -7.04 0.20 -20.22
C LEU A 213 -8.10 -0.76 -19.67
N ARG A 214 -8.61 -1.65 -20.53
CA ARG A 214 -9.48 -2.75 -20.10
C ARG A 214 -8.63 -3.91 -19.55
N PHE A 215 -8.46 -3.97 -18.23
CA PHE A 215 -7.74 -5.04 -17.54
C PHE A 215 -8.65 -5.99 -16.71
N SER A 216 -8.23 -7.22 -16.45
CA SER A 216 -8.97 -8.08 -15.50
C SER A 216 -8.34 -7.99 -14.11
N PHE A 217 -9.18 -8.09 -13.07
CA PHE A 217 -8.70 -8.12 -11.69
C PHE A 217 -8.57 -9.58 -11.22
N PRO A 218 -7.47 -9.97 -10.53
CA PRO A 218 -7.20 -11.36 -10.18
C PRO A 218 -8.00 -11.85 -8.95
N PHE A 219 -9.33 -11.79 -9.00
CA PHE A 219 -10.20 -12.16 -7.88
C PHE A 219 -9.98 -13.59 -7.37
N ARG A 220 -9.72 -14.54 -8.28
CA ARG A 220 -9.43 -15.94 -7.91
C ARG A 220 -8.14 -16.04 -7.08
N SER A 221 -7.07 -15.39 -7.52
CA SER A 221 -5.80 -15.36 -6.80
C SER A 221 -5.94 -14.63 -5.46
N MET A 222 -6.63 -13.49 -5.46
CA MET A 222 -6.94 -12.74 -4.24
C MET A 222 -7.65 -13.62 -3.20
N ALA A 223 -8.68 -14.38 -3.61
CA ALA A 223 -9.38 -15.30 -2.71
C ALA A 223 -8.47 -16.37 -2.12
N LYS A 224 -7.57 -16.96 -2.93
CA LYS A 224 -6.58 -17.93 -2.45
C LYS A 224 -5.60 -17.31 -1.45
N TYR A 225 -5.10 -16.10 -1.74
CA TYR A 225 -4.17 -15.39 -0.86
C TYR A 225 -4.84 -15.03 0.46
N THR A 226 -6.10 -14.58 0.43
CA THR A 226 -6.89 -14.35 1.64
C THR A 226 -7.09 -15.64 2.43
N LEU A 227 -7.47 -16.74 1.78
CA LEU A 227 -7.66 -18.04 2.44
C LEU A 227 -6.37 -18.52 3.13
N ALA A 228 -5.24 -18.48 2.43
CA ALA A 228 -3.95 -18.85 2.99
C ALA A 228 -3.54 -17.92 4.16
N SER A 229 -3.84 -16.63 4.06
CA SER A 229 -3.56 -15.67 5.13
C SER A 229 -4.43 -15.87 6.36
N VAL A 230 -5.70 -16.27 6.19
CA VAL A 230 -6.59 -16.65 7.29
C VAL A 230 -6.10 -17.95 7.95
N ALA A 231 -5.68 -18.94 7.16
CA ALA A 231 -5.08 -20.16 7.67
C ALA A 231 -3.79 -19.90 8.48
N MET A 232 -2.97 -18.94 8.04
CA MET A 232 -1.82 -18.44 8.80
C MET A 232 -2.25 -17.72 10.10
N ALA A 233 -3.29 -16.89 10.04
CA ALA A 233 -3.71 -16.08 11.19
C ALA A 233 -4.22 -16.93 12.37
N LEU A 234 -4.89 -18.05 12.09
CA LEU A 234 -5.46 -18.94 13.11
C LEU A 234 -4.45 -19.39 14.17
N PRO A 235 -3.34 -20.08 13.84
CA PRO A 235 -2.36 -20.49 14.83
C PRO A 235 -1.68 -19.30 15.51
N LEU A 236 -1.39 -18.22 14.78
CA LEU A 236 -0.75 -17.03 15.34
C LEU A 236 -1.61 -16.35 16.42
N TYR A 237 -2.93 -16.35 16.25
CA TYR A 237 -3.86 -15.75 17.20
C TYR A 237 -3.85 -16.43 18.57
N PHE A 238 -3.60 -17.74 18.62
CA PHE A 238 -3.56 -18.50 19.87
C PHE A 238 -2.19 -18.49 20.55
N ILE A 239 -1.12 -18.10 19.84
CA ILE A 239 0.21 -18.00 20.42
C ILE A 239 0.30 -16.72 21.25
N PRO A 240 0.77 -16.79 22.52
CA PRO A 240 0.96 -15.60 23.34
C PRO A 240 1.85 -14.57 22.63
N HIS A 241 1.34 -13.35 22.48
CA HIS A 241 2.00 -12.26 21.78
C HIS A 241 3.27 -11.81 22.52
N PRO A 242 4.47 -12.04 21.97
CA PRO A 242 5.70 -11.67 22.63
C PRO A 242 5.96 -10.16 22.57
N VAL A 243 6.61 -9.64 23.61
CA VAL A 243 7.09 -8.24 23.65
C VAL A 243 8.54 -8.10 23.21
N ARG A 244 9.28 -9.21 23.13
CA ARG A 244 10.70 -9.23 22.75
C ARG A 244 10.86 -9.26 21.24
N LEU A 245 11.73 -8.40 20.71
CA LEU A 245 12.05 -8.31 19.28
C LEU A 245 12.32 -9.68 18.64
N SER A 246 13.22 -10.48 19.22
CA SER A 246 13.61 -11.78 18.65
C SER A 246 12.43 -12.75 18.54
N ALA A 247 11.59 -12.81 19.57
CA ALA A 247 10.42 -13.68 19.58
C ALA A 247 9.34 -13.19 18.62
N THR A 248 9.12 -11.88 18.49
CA THR A 248 8.17 -11.36 17.50
C THR A 248 8.65 -11.61 16.08
N ILE A 249 9.95 -11.41 15.79
CA ILE A 249 10.53 -11.74 14.48
C ILE A 249 10.35 -13.23 14.18
N ALA A 250 10.63 -14.12 15.15
CA ALA A 250 10.43 -15.55 14.97
C ALA A 250 8.96 -15.89 14.65
N LEU A 251 8.01 -15.24 15.33
CA LEU A 251 6.58 -15.42 15.09
C LEU A 251 6.14 -14.87 13.73
N THR A 252 6.70 -13.74 13.28
CA THR A 252 6.49 -13.19 11.93
C THR A 252 7.01 -14.16 10.85
N ILE A 253 8.22 -14.72 11.04
CA ILE A 253 8.80 -15.70 10.12
C ILE A 253 7.95 -16.98 10.09
N LEU A 254 7.52 -17.47 11.26
CA LEU A 254 6.63 -18.62 11.36
C LEU A 254 5.32 -18.38 10.59
N GLY A 255 4.72 -17.20 10.76
CA GLY A 255 3.54 -16.79 9.99
C GLY A 255 3.79 -16.84 8.48
N GLY A 256 4.86 -16.19 8.01
CA GLY A 256 5.24 -16.22 6.61
C GLY A 256 5.44 -17.64 6.07
N ALA A 257 6.08 -18.53 6.85
CA ALA A 257 6.28 -19.92 6.48
C ALA A 257 4.95 -20.68 6.36
N ILE A 258 4.03 -20.53 7.32
CA ILE A 258 2.71 -21.15 7.28
C ILE A 258 1.92 -20.66 6.07
N TYR A 259 1.91 -19.34 5.82
CA TYR A 259 1.26 -18.76 4.65
C TYR A 259 1.79 -19.36 3.35
N MET A 260 3.11 -19.39 3.17
CA MET A 260 3.74 -19.91 1.94
C MET A 260 3.48 -21.41 1.76
N LEU A 261 3.48 -22.18 2.85
CA LEU A 261 3.19 -23.62 2.82
C LEU A 261 1.74 -23.87 2.41
N VAL A 262 0.77 -23.17 3.02
CA VAL A 262 -0.64 -23.28 2.65
C VAL A 262 -0.86 -22.80 1.21
N LEU A 263 -0.24 -21.70 0.81
CA LEU A 263 -0.41 -21.17 -0.54
C LEU A 263 0.14 -22.14 -1.60
N ALA A 264 1.28 -22.79 -1.31
CA ALA A 264 1.87 -23.77 -2.22
C ALA A 264 0.96 -24.98 -2.46
N THR A 265 0.04 -25.33 -1.55
CA THR A 265 -0.91 -26.44 -1.76
C THR A 265 -2.08 -26.03 -2.66
N ILE A 266 -2.57 -24.79 -2.55
CA ILE A 266 -3.78 -24.31 -3.25
C ILE A 266 -3.52 -23.53 -4.55
N ASP A 267 -2.28 -23.07 -4.79
CA ASP A 267 -1.93 -22.30 -5.98
C ASP A 267 -0.72 -22.88 -6.73
N GLU A 268 -0.99 -23.52 -7.88
CA GLU A 268 0.03 -24.18 -8.71
C GLU A 268 1.04 -23.20 -9.30
N GLU A 269 0.60 -22.01 -9.68
CA GLU A 269 1.47 -21.00 -10.29
C GLU A 269 2.41 -20.38 -9.24
N THR A 270 1.92 -20.12 -8.03
CA THR A 270 2.77 -19.73 -6.91
C THR A 270 3.77 -20.84 -6.58
N ARG A 271 3.37 -22.11 -6.63
CA ARG A 271 4.29 -23.24 -6.44
C ARG A 271 5.43 -23.23 -7.47
N LYS A 272 5.15 -22.86 -8.73
CA LYS A 272 6.17 -22.69 -9.77
C LYS A 272 7.08 -21.50 -9.48
N LEU A 273 6.53 -20.35 -9.10
CA LEU A 273 7.31 -19.15 -8.73
C LEU A 273 8.25 -19.42 -7.54
N VAL A 274 7.76 -20.09 -6.50
CA VAL A 274 8.57 -20.44 -5.32
C VAL A 274 9.69 -21.40 -5.68
N ARG A 275 9.44 -22.42 -6.51
CA ARG A 275 10.50 -23.32 -7.00
C ARG A 275 11.57 -22.57 -7.77
N MET A 276 11.19 -21.70 -8.70
CA MET A 276 12.16 -20.90 -9.47
C MET A 276 13.03 -20.01 -8.57
N LEU A 277 12.45 -19.41 -7.53
CA LEU A 277 13.21 -18.60 -6.56
C LEU A 277 14.20 -19.43 -5.74
N ILE A 278 13.78 -20.63 -5.31
CA ILE A 278 14.66 -21.56 -4.59
C ILE A 278 15.79 -22.04 -5.49
N ASP A 279 15.47 -22.44 -6.72
CA ASP A 279 16.44 -22.93 -7.70
C ASP A 279 17.47 -21.85 -8.04
N GLU A 280 17.04 -20.60 -8.23
CA GLU A 280 17.94 -19.48 -8.49
C GLU A 280 18.79 -19.12 -7.25
N GLY A 281 18.20 -19.15 -6.06
CA GLY A 281 18.95 -18.93 -4.81
C GLY A 281 20.03 -20.00 -4.59
N LEU A 282 19.71 -21.26 -4.84
CA LEU A 282 20.67 -22.38 -4.81
C LEU A 282 21.75 -22.21 -5.88
N ARG A 283 21.39 -21.73 -7.07
CA ARG A 283 22.35 -21.44 -8.14
C ARG A 283 23.35 -20.36 -7.72
N ILE A 284 22.87 -19.25 -7.14
CA ILE A 284 23.73 -18.16 -6.64
C ILE A 284 24.65 -18.67 -5.51
N LEU A 285 24.15 -19.50 -4.60
CA LEU A 285 24.96 -20.10 -3.53
C LEU A 285 25.97 -21.15 -4.04
N SER A 286 25.64 -21.84 -5.15
CA SER A 286 26.53 -22.82 -5.79
C SER A 286 27.64 -22.19 -6.63
N LEU A 287 27.46 -20.93 -7.07
CA LEU A 287 28.51 -20.09 -7.64
C LEU A 287 29.43 -19.62 -6.50
N LYS A 288 30.40 -20.46 -6.12
CA LYS A 288 31.52 -20.08 -5.25
C LYS A 288 32.13 -18.74 -5.68
N PRO A 289 32.57 -17.88 -4.74
CA PRO A 289 33.21 -16.62 -5.09
C PRO A 289 34.48 -16.90 -5.91
N LEU A 290 34.70 -16.08 -6.95
CA LEU A 290 36.00 -15.94 -7.60
C LEU A 290 37.03 -15.73 -6.48
N LYS A 291 37.93 -16.70 -6.31
CA LYS A 291 39.13 -16.55 -5.51
C LYS A 291 39.87 -15.32 -6.05
N ASN A 292 39.94 -14.26 -5.26
CA ASN A 292 41.05 -13.31 -5.34
C ASN A 292 42.31 -14.00 -4.82
#